data_AF-E2NE58-F1
#
_entry.id   AF-E2NE58-F1
#
_cell.length_a   1.000
_cell.length_b   1.000
_cell.length_c   1.000
_cell.angle_alpha   90.00
_cell.angle_beta   90.00
_cell.angle_gamma   90.00
#
_symmetry.space_group_name_H-M   'P 1'
#
loop_
_entity.id
_entity.type
_entity.pdbx_description
1 polymer ?
#
loop_
_entity_poly.entity_id
_entity_poly.type
_entity_poly.pdbx_seq_one_letter_code
_entity_poly.pdbx_strand_id
1 'polypeptide(L)'
;MKRDLAGGREYQRLRTTYYMYNIYDMINDSRFWKSFKTKYAVNNPKAGSGYEVGDLGVMYVVNRPGDTRFDGVQLSGKVIDEKTGKAIPTTFVTYPKDRNGRDDVALYDDVSRFVALNKYIDGSRETVSDMGGNRDGILARLGETYLIAAEVLIRQGEYGDALHYINELRKRAAYKNGEDRSAYCDGGASYNENALGWQIDGINSYYTGNSYYESNDIDKTTLPTDLEITDIHSLPAEDEAVISKLKYSSDYDRMMCLLLNERSRELCGEFYRWEDLSRTKTLVARTKAFNSDAAPNIDEHHCLRPIPQTYLDAIQKDGHALTSEEKKQQQNPGY
;
A
#
# COMPACT_ATOMS: atom_id res chain seq x y z
N MET A 1 22.96 3.89 -8.04
CA MET A 1 21.87 3.21 -8.77
C MET A 1 21.81 3.73 -10.20
N LYS A 2 21.70 2.85 -11.19
CA LYS A 2 21.35 3.15 -12.59
C LYS A 2 19.87 2.76 -12.82
N ARG A 3 19.21 3.33 -13.82
CA ARG A 3 17.84 2.94 -14.18
C ARG A 3 17.81 1.52 -14.73
N ASP A 4 16.83 0.72 -14.32
CA ASP A 4 16.59 -0.64 -14.80
C ASP A 4 15.10 -1.03 -14.73
N LEU A 5 14.77 -2.22 -15.25
CA LEU A 5 13.39 -2.68 -15.34
C LEU A 5 12.76 -2.94 -13.96
N ALA A 6 13.48 -3.60 -13.04
CA ALA A 6 12.98 -3.91 -11.70
C ALA A 6 12.86 -2.67 -10.79
N GLY A 7 13.59 -1.60 -11.12
CA GLY A 7 13.48 -0.29 -10.51
C GLY A 7 12.32 0.53 -11.06
N GLY A 8 11.60 0.05 -12.07
CA GLY A 8 10.46 0.77 -12.65
C GLY A 8 10.86 2.09 -13.34
N ARG A 9 9.87 2.97 -13.56
CA ARG A 9 10.10 4.31 -14.14
C ARG A 9 10.25 5.37 -13.06
N GLU A 10 11.09 6.37 -13.31
CA GLU A 10 11.36 7.48 -12.37
C GLU A 10 10.29 8.58 -12.31
N TYR A 11 9.36 8.65 -13.27
CA TYR A 11 8.61 9.89 -13.49
C TYR A 11 7.43 10.11 -12.54
N GLN A 12 6.66 9.09 -12.17
CA GLN A 12 5.51 9.25 -11.26
C GLN A 12 5.20 7.92 -10.58
N ARG A 13 5.12 7.94 -9.24
CA ARG A 13 4.70 6.79 -8.44
C ARG A 13 3.67 7.29 -7.43
N LEU A 14 2.64 6.48 -7.19
CA LEU A 14 1.67 6.74 -6.13
C LEU A 14 2.36 6.48 -4.79
N ARG A 15 2.51 7.53 -3.99
CA ARG A 15 3.10 7.42 -2.66
C ARG A 15 2.14 6.75 -1.70
N THR A 16 2.66 5.79 -0.96
CA THR A 16 1.94 5.11 0.13
C THR A 16 1.78 6.04 1.33
N THR A 17 0.57 6.17 1.86
CA THR A 17 0.31 6.93 3.10
C THR A 17 0.61 6.09 4.33
N TYR A 18 0.84 6.75 5.48
CA TYR A 18 1.07 6.06 6.76
C TYR A 18 -0.13 5.24 7.22
N TYR A 19 -1.35 5.59 6.80
CA TYR A 19 -2.51 4.73 6.98
C TYR A 19 -2.26 3.33 6.42
N MET A 20 -1.71 3.24 5.21
CA MET A 20 -1.43 1.94 4.60
C MET A 20 -0.29 1.21 5.31
N TYR A 21 0.70 1.90 5.87
CA TYR A 21 1.73 1.22 6.69
C TYR A 21 1.15 0.67 8.00
N ASN A 22 0.18 1.37 8.58
CA ASN A 22 -0.32 1.10 9.93
C ASN A 22 -1.52 0.18 10.01
N ILE A 23 -2.21 -0.08 8.90
CA ILE A 23 -3.39 -0.95 8.92
C ILE A 23 -3.03 -2.43 8.96
N TYR A 24 -1.81 -2.84 8.59
CA TYR A 24 -1.42 -4.26 8.63
C TYR A 24 -0.85 -4.64 10.00
N ASP A 25 -1.18 -5.84 10.46
CA ASP A 25 -0.39 -6.54 11.48
C ASP A 25 0.95 -6.93 10.84
N MET A 26 2.02 -6.23 11.20
CA MET A 26 3.33 -6.41 10.57
C MET A 26 4.02 -7.72 10.94
N ILE A 27 3.52 -8.42 11.94
CA ILE A 27 4.08 -9.68 12.42
C ILE A 27 3.33 -10.85 11.78
N ASN A 28 2.01 -10.84 11.84
CA ASN A 28 1.19 -12.00 11.49
C ASN A 28 0.61 -11.95 10.09
N ASP A 29 0.48 -10.77 9.48
CA ASP A 29 -0.07 -10.58 8.14
C ASP A 29 1.05 -10.54 7.09
N SER A 30 1.02 -11.50 6.17
CA SER A 30 2.04 -11.58 5.11
C SER A 30 1.82 -10.58 3.97
N ARG A 31 0.64 -9.96 3.87
CA ARG A 31 0.26 -9.14 2.71
C ARG A 31 1.14 -7.94 2.52
N PHE A 32 1.49 -7.22 3.60
CA PHE A 32 2.36 -6.06 3.49
C PHE A 32 3.71 -6.45 2.86
N TRP A 33 4.37 -7.45 3.45
CA TRP A 33 5.70 -7.91 3.08
C TRP A 33 5.77 -8.54 1.69
N LYS A 34 4.65 -9.09 1.21
CA LYS A 34 4.53 -9.62 -0.16
C LYS A 34 4.14 -8.58 -1.20
N SER A 35 3.54 -7.45 -0.79
CA SER A 35 3.00 -6.45 -1.71
C SER A 35 3.85 -5.20 -1.85
N PHE A 36 4.77 -4.97 -0.92
CA PHE A 36 5.56 -3.74 -0.85
C PHE A 36 7.05 -4.01 -0.98
N LYS A 37 7.71 -3.32 -1.91
CA LYS A 37 9.14 -3.44 -2.14
C LYS A 37 9.91 -2.63 -1.11
N THR A 38 10.60 -3.31 -0.20
CA THR A 38 11.38 -2.65 0.87
C THR A 38 12.89 -2.78 0.72
N LYS A 39 13.40 -3.58 -0.22
CA LYS A 39 14.85 -3.70 -0.49
C LYS A 39 15.15 -3.56 -1.98
N TYR A 40 16.31 -2.97 -2.28
CA TYR A 40 16.82 -2.79 -3.63
C TYR A 40 18.30 -3.18 -3.69
N ALA A 41 18.66 -3.98 -4.69
CA ALA A 41 20.04 -4.36 -4.94
C ALA A 41 20.85 -3.21 -5.55
N VAL A 42 22.14 -3.16 -5.24
CA VAL A 42 23.11 -2.35 -5.97
C VAL A 42 23.18 -2.85 -7.40
N ASN A 43 23.02 -1.94 -8.37
CA ASN A 43 23.06 -2.26 -9.80
C ASN A 43 24.11 -1.44 -10.58
N ASN A 44 24.83 -0.56 -9.90
CA ASN A 44 25.89 0.27 -10.47
C ASN A 44 26.88 0.67 -9.36
N PRO A 45 27.72 -0.27 -8.90
CA PRO A 45 28.68 0.00 -7.84
C PRO A 45 29.76 0.98 -8.31
N LYS A 46 30.16 1.91 -7.44
CA LYS A 46 31.31 2.78 -7.70
C LYS A 46 32.59 1.96 -7.57
N ALA A 47 33.53 2.12 -8.50
CA ALA A 47 34.84 1.47 -8.42
C ALA A 47 35.52 1.76 -7.07
N GLY A 48 36.06 0.71 -6.42
CA GLY A 48 36.70 0.80 -5.11
C GLY A 48 35.77 0.99 -3.91
N SER A 49 34.44 0.91 -4.10
CA SER A 49 33.48 1.06 -2.99
C SER A 49 33.32 -0.19 -2.10
N GLY A 50 33.83 -1.35 -2.54
CA GLY A 50 33.63 -2.64 -1.87
C GLY A 50 32.25 -3.27 -2.11
N TYR A 51 31.35 -2.56 -2.81
CA TYR A 51 30.05 -3.09 -3.23
C TYR A 51 30.12 -3.67 -4.64
N GLU A 52 29.32 -4.71 -4.85
CA GLU A 52 29.17 -5.42 -6.11
C GLU A 52 27.70 -5.39 -6.56
N VAL A 53 27.45 -5.72 -7.81
CA VAL A 53 26.07 -5.88 -8.30
C VAL A 53 25.39 -7.01 -7.51
N GLY A 54 24.18 -6.76 -7.02
CA GLY A 54 23.42 -7.72 -6.20
C GLY A 54 23.53 -7.53 -4.70
N ASP A 55 24.52 -6.78 -4.19
CA ASP A 55 24.58 -6.39 -2.78
C ASP A 55 23.35 -5.57 -2.38
N LEU A 56 22.95 -5.58 -1.10
CA LEU A 56 21.86 -4.75 -0.63
C LEU A 56 22.27 -3.26 -0.64
N GLY A 57 21.62 -2.46 -1.50
CA GLY A 57 21.94 -1.05 -1.69
C GLY A 57 21.03 -0.10 -0.92
N VAL A 58 19.73 -0.36 -0.96
CA VAL A 58 18.71 0.44 -0.26
C VAL A 58 17.77 -0.46 0.52
N MET A 59 17.46 -0.08 1.76
CA MET A 59 16.46 -0.73 2.59
C MET A 59 15.46 0.28 3.14
N TYR A 60 14.20 -0.14 3.27
CA TYR A 60 13.15 0.57 3.99
C TYR A 60 12.78 -0.23 5.23
N VAL A 61 13.01 0.34 6.40
CA VAL A 61 12.55 -0.18 7.68
C VAL A 61 11.15 0.39 7.95
N VAL A 62 10.17 -0.51 8.01
CA VAL A 62 8.75 -0.18 8.23
C VAL A 62 8.35 -0.57 9.64
N ASN A 63 9.06 0.02 10.60
CA ASN A 63 8.86 -0.22 12.03
C ASN A 63 7.54 0.36 12.54
N ARG A 64 7.32 0.27 13.86
CA ARG A 64 6.12 0.76 14.54
C ARG A 64 6.47 1.92 15.48
N PRO A 65 5.50 2.80 15.80
CA PRO A 65 5.66 3.82 16.83
C PRO A 65 6.17 3.22 18.14
N GLY A 66 7.16 3.87 18.75
CA GLY A 66 7.85 3.42 19.97
C GLY A 66 9.17 2.68 19.73
N ASP A 67 9.50 2.27 18.49
CA ASP A 67 10.78 1.64 18.17
C ASP A 67 11.90 2.68 18.09
N THR A 68 12.81 2.69 19.07
CA THR A 68 13.89 3.69 19.17
C THR A 68 15.22 3.23 18.59
N ARG A 69 15.28 2.12 17.84
CA ARG A 69 16.54 1.55 17.31
C ARG A 69 17.24 2.43 16.27
N PHE A 70 16.52 3.37 15.64
CA PHE A 70 17.01 4.14 14.51
C PHE A 70 17.00 5.65 14.79
N ASP A 71 18.15 6.30 14.70
CA ASP A 71 18.31 7.71 15.10
C ASP A 71 17.76 8.74 14.09
N GLY A 72 17.33 8.32 12.89
CA GLY A 72 16.86 9.25 11.87
C GLY A 72 16.16 8.57 10.69
N VAL A 73 15.39 9.35 9.94
CA VAL A 73 14.59 8.88 8.78
C VAL A 73 15.45 8.31 7.66
N GLN A 74 16.70 8.80 7.52
CA GLN A 74 17.66 8.30 6.55
C GLN A 74 18.99 8.04 7.26
N LEU A 75 19.48 6.81 7.11
CA LEU A 75 20.75 6.34 7.66
C LEU A 75 21.67 5.90 6.53
N SER A 76 22.95 6.26 6.61
CA SER A 76 23.96 5.88 5.62
C SER A 76 25.02 5.00 6.25
N GLY A 77 25.13 3.73 5.82
CA GLY A 77 26.13 2.80 6.31
C GLY A 77 26.04 2.45 7.80
N LYS A 78 24.84 2.57 8.41
CA LYS A 78 24.62 2.31 9.85
C LYS A 78 24.01 0.95 10.14
N VAL A 79 23.23 0.42 9.20
CA VAL A 79 22.62 -0.90 9.32
C VAL A 79 23.47 -1.90 8.54
N ILE A 80 23.68 -3.09 9.09
CA ILE A 80 24.50 -4.13 8.46
C ILE A 80 23.59 -5.14 7.77
N ASP A 81 23.90 -5.47 6.52
CA ASP A 81 23.28 -6.60 5.83
C ASP A 81 23.85 -7.90 6.39
N GLU A 82 23.01 -8.69 7.06
CA GLU A 82 23.42 -9.96 7.66
C GLU A 82 23.98 -10.95 6.62
N LYS A 83 23.51 -10.89 5.37
CA LYS A 83 23.92 -11.83 4.32
C LYS A 83 25.36 -11.64 3.90
N THR A 84 25.79 -10.38 3.77
CA THR A 84 27.10 -10.02 3.23
C THR A 84 28.05 -9.48 4.30
N GLY A 85 27.55 -9.12 5.48
CA GLY A 85 28.29 -8.40 6.52
C GLY A 85 28.63 -6.94 6.14
N LYS A 86 28.18 -6.47 4.97
CA LYS A 86 28.45 -5.11 4.50
C LYS A 86 27.47 -4.14 5.14
N ALA A 87 27.91 -2.91 5.38
CA ALA A 87 26.99 -1.84 5.74
C ALA A 87 26.04 -1.57 4.57
N ILE A 88 24.75 -1.33 4.84
CA ILE A 88 23.78 -0.98 3.81
C ILE A 88 24.00 0.49 3.45
N PRO A 89 24.27 0.84 2.17
CA PRO A 89 24.58 2.21 1.77
C PRO A 89 23.52 3.22 2.19
N THR A 90 22.24 2.89 2.08
CA THR A 90 21.15 3.77 2.53
C THR A 90 19.99 2.98 3.11
N THR A 91 19.56 3.34 4.32
CA THR A 91 18.36 2.82 4.96
C THR A 91 17.40 3.97 5.26
N PHE A 92 16.14 3.82 4.88
CA PHE A 92 15.05 4.74 5.21
C PHE A 92 14.18 4.15 6.30
N VAL A 93 13.74 4.95 7.26
CA VAL A 93 13.02 4.49 8.45
C VAL A 93 11.69 5.21 8.57
N THR A 94 10.62 4.45 8.81
CA THR A 94 9.25 4.99 8.90
C THR A 94 9.03 5.76 10.20
N TYR A 95 9.52 5.23 11.32
CA TYR A 95 9.43 5.88 12.63
C TYR A 95 10.82 6.00 13.26
N PRO A 96 11.59 7.04 12.92
CA PRO A 96 12.87 7.29 13.57
C PRO A 96 12.66 7.82 14.99
N LYS A 97 13.67 7.67 15.84
CA LYS A 97 13.65 8.03 17.27
C LYS A 97 13.20 9.47 17.55
N ASP A 98 13.51 10.41 16.67
CA ASP A 98 13.14 11.83 16.78
C ASP A 98 11.68 12.13 16.39
N ARG A 99 11.02 11.23 15.64
CA ARG A 99 9.62 11.34 15.14
C ARG A 99 8.96 9.96 15.17
N ASN A 100 8.63 9.52 16.38
CA ASN A 100 8.24 8.14 16.70
C ASN A 100 6.83 8.02 17.32
N GLY A 101 6.02 9.06 17.21
CA GLY A 101 4.62 9.07 17.61
C GLY A 101 3.73 8.36 16.60
N ARG A 102 2.53 7.96 17.03
CA ARG A 102 1.56 7.27 16.17
C ARG A 102 1.08 8.12 14.99
N ASP A 103 1.02 9.44 15.18
CA ASP A 103 0.61 10.40 14.16
C ASP A 103 1.80 11.02 13.40
N ASP A 104 3.04 10.63 13.71
CA ASP A 104 4.21 11.08 12.97
C ASP A 104 4.27 10.43 11.58
N VAL A 105 4.84 11.19 10.65
CA VAL A 105 4.91 10.84 9.22
C VAL A 105 6.30 11.08 8.63
N ALA A 106 7.37 10.83 9.39
CA ALA A 106 8.74 11.24 9.05
C ALA A 106 9.20 10.86 7.63
N LEU A 107 8.90 9.64 7.16
CA LEU A 107 9.22 9.19 5.80
C LEU A 107 8.34 9.86 4.74
N TYR A 108 7.13 10.28 5.10
CA TYR A 108 6.24 11.04 4.23
C TYR A 108 6.76 12.45 3.96
N ASP A 109 7.60 13.02 4.83
CA ASP A 109 8.21 14.32 4.56
C ASP A 109 9.25 14.24 3.41
N ASP A 110 9.78 13.05 3.11
CA ASP A 110 10.58 12.82 1.90
C ASP A 110 9.67 12.45 0.72
N VAL A 111 9.40 13.44 -0.13
CA VAL A 111 8.53 13.27 -1.31
C VAL A 111 9.05 12.26 -2.34
N SER A 112 10.33 11.88 -2.26
CA SER A 112 11.00 11.04 -3.26
C SER A 112 11.32 9.62 -2.75
N ARG A 113 11.03 9.32 -1.48
CA ARG A 113 11.39 8.05 -0.82
C ARG A 113 10.20 7.47 -0.09
N PHE A 114 9.77 6.31 -0.54
CA PHE A 114 8.67 5.57 0.08
C PHE A 114 8.70 4.11 -0.33
N VAL A 115 7.99 3.29 0.42
CA VAL A 115 7.82 1.89 0.11
C VAL A 115 6.82 1.75 -1.03
N ALA A 116 7.27 1.20 -2.15
CA ALA A 116 6.47 1.13 -3.37
C ALA A 116 5.65 -0.17 -3.41
N LEU A 117 4.38 -0.06 -3.77
CA LEU A 117 3.54 -1.21 -4.07
C LEU A 117 4.06 -1.93 -5.32
N ASN A 118 4.15 -3.25 -5.27
CA ASN A 118 4.73 -4.07 -6.32
C ASN A 118 3.72 -4.61 -7.33
N LYS A 119 2.42 -4.42 -7.07
CA LYS A 119 1.31 -5.02 -7.83
C LYS A 119 1.33 -4.71 -9.34
N TYR A 120 1.94 -3.58 -9.72
CA TYR A 120 2.08 -3.15 -11.11
C TYR A 120 3.53 -3.12 -11.60
N ILE A 121 4.48 -3.66 -10.82
CA ILE A 121 5.84 -3.84 -11.28
C ILE A 121 5.83 -4.94 -12.32
N ASP A 122 6.34 -4.63 -13.50
CA ASP A 122 6.39 -5.53 -14.65
C ASP A 122 7.80 -5.54 -15.23
N GLY A 123 8.40 -6.72 -15.26
CA GLY A 123 9.72 -6.96 -15.84
C GLY A 123 9.69 -7.60 -17.22
N SER A 124 8.51 -7.82 -17.81
CA SER A 124 8.35 -8.29 -19.21
C SER A 124 8.48 -7.18 -20.26
N ARG A 125 8.79 -5.95 -19.86
CA ARG A 125 9.02 -4.81 -20.76
C ARG A 125 10.35 -4.99 -21.50
N GLU A 126 10.41 -4.61 -22.78
CA GLU A 126 11.62 -4.80 -23.60
C GLU A 126 12.72 -3.81 -23.22
N THR A 127 12.36 -2.56 -22.93
CA THR A 127 13.30 -1.51 -22.53
C THR A 127 12.84 -0.74 -21.29
N VAL A 128 13.80 -0.11 -20.60
CA VAL A 128 13.52 0.79 -19.47
C VAL A 128 12.65 1.99 -19.82
N SER A 129 12.56 2.34 -21.11
CA SER A 129 11.77 3.46 -21.60
C SER A 129 10.33 3.07 -21.98
N ASP A 130 10.04 1.78 -22.10
CA ASP A 130 8.74 1.30 -22.54
C ASP A 130 7.62 1.68 -21.57
N MET A 131 6.50 2.11 -22.17
CA MET A 131 5.30 2.51 -21.43
C MET A 131 4.30 1.38 -21.26
N GLY A 132 4.21 0.48 -22.25
CA GLY A 132 3.36 -0.70 -22.19
C GLY A 132 4.00 -1.79 -21.34
N GLY A 133 3.20 -2.43 -20.50
CA GLY A 133 3.56 -3.68 -19.81
C GLY A 133 2.62 -4.79 -20.26
N ASN A 134 3.02 -6.04 -20.03
CA ASN A 134 2.24 -7.25 -20.31
C ASN A 134 1.67 -7.88 -19.03
N ARG A 135 1.86 -7.26 -17.86
CA ARG A 135 1.25 -7.71 -16.61
C ARG A 135 -0.26 -7.52 -16.64
N ASP A 136 -0.99 -8.58 -16.33
CA ASP A 136 -2.45 -8.57 -16.28
C ASP A 136 -2.99 -7.52 -15.31
N GLY A 137 -3.93 -6.71 -15.81
CA GLY A 137 -4.74 -5.81 -14.99
C GLY A 137 -5.83 -6.60 -14.27
N ILE A 138 -5.97 -6.40 -12.96
CA ILE A 138 -7.03 -7.04 -12.18
C ILE A 138 -8.28 -6.18 -12.27
N LEU A 139 -9.32 -6.69 -12.97
CA LEU A 139 -10.63 -6.04 -13.02
C LEU A 139 -11.60 -6.53 -11.93
N ALA A 140 -11.51 -7.81 -11.59
CA ALA A 140 -12.30 -8.44 -10.54
C ALA A 140 -11.56 -9.69 -10.05
N ARG A 141 -11.71 -10.02 -8.76
CA ARG A 141 -11.16 -11.25 -8.20
C ARG A 141 -11.91 -11.68 -6.96
N LEU A 142 -11.79 -12.97 -6.63
CA LEU A 142 -12.55 -13.61 -5.56
C LEU A 142 -12.44 -12.91 -4.20
N GLY A 143 -11.27 -12.35 -3.87
CA GLY A 143 -11.10 -11.60 -2.61
C GLY A 143 -12.07 -10.42 -2.46
N GLU A 144 -12.39 -9.73 -3.56
CA GLU A 144 -13.40 -8.67 -3.55
C GLU A 144 -14.80 -9.23 -3.28
N THR A 145 -15.15 -10.37 -3.89
CA THR A 145 -16.45 -11.03 -3.72
C THR A 145 -16.73 -11.39 -2.26
N TYR A 146 -15.74 -11.92 -1.54
CA TYR A 146 -15.86 -12.20 -0.10
C TYR A 146 -16.16 -10.92 0.70
N LEU A 147 -15.51 -9.80 0.36
CA LEU A 147 -15.72 -8.53 1.05
C LEU A 147 -17.07 -7.89 0.69
N ILE A 148 -17.58 -8.10 -0.52
CA ILE A 148 -18.94 -7.68 -0.89
C ILE A 148 -19.97 -8.48 -0.07
N ALA A 149 -19.80 -9.80 0.05
CA ALA A 149 -20.68 -10.64 0.86
C ALA A 149 -20.65 -10.23 2.34
N ALA A 150 -19.47 -10.00 2.92
CA ALA A 150 -19.32 -9.48 4.28
C ALA A 150 -20.02 -8.13 4.45
N GLU A 151 -19.93 -7.22 3.47
CA GLU A 151 -20.61 -5.93 3.54
C GLU A 151 -22.13 -6.06 3.59
N VAL A 152 -22.72 -6.93 2.77
CA VAL A 152 -24.16 -7.17 2.77
C VAL A 152 -24.63 -7.62 4.15
N LEU A 153 -23.90 -8.55 4.76
CA LEU A 153 -24.21 -9.08 6.10
C LEU A 153 -24.07 -8.01 7.19
N ILE A 154 -23.02 -7.18 7.15
CA ILE A 154 -22.87 -6.04 8.07
C ILE A 154 -24.06 -5.08 7.94
N ARG A 155 -24.51 -4.82 6.72
CA ARG A 155 -25.69 -3.97 6.45
C ARG A 155 -27.00 -4.57 6.96
N GLN A 156 -27.05 -5.89 7.12
CA GLN A 156 -28.19 -6.60 7.71
C GLN A 156 -28.08 -6.74 9.24
N GLY A 157 -26.94 -6.39 9.84
CA GLY A 157 -26.66 -6.60 11.26
C GLY A 157 -26.15 -8.01 11.60
N GLU A 158 -25.89 -8.84 10.60
CA GLU A 158 -25.44 -10.23 10.73
C GLU A 158 -23.90 -10.30 10.85
N TYR A 159 -23.35 -9.74 11.93
CA TYR A 159 -21.90 -9.51 12.05
C TYR A 159 -21.07 -10.79 12.19
N GLY A 160 -21.62 -11.83 12.84
CA GLY A 160 -20.94 -13.13 12.97
C GLY A 160 -20.71 -13.79 11.61
N ASP A 161 -21.74 -13.78 10.76
CA ASP A 161 -21.63 -14.31 9.40
C ASP A 161 -20.73 -13.43 8.52
N ALA A 162 -20.71 -12.11 8.74
CA ALA A 162 -19.76 -11.24 8.05
C ALA A 162 -18.29 -11.59 8.40
N LEU A 163 -18.01 -11.92 9.67
CA LEU A 163 -16.68 -12.35 10.10
C LEU A 163 -16.24 -13.63 9.40
N HIS A 164 -17.14 -14.56 9.07
CA HIS A 164 -16.78 -15.76 8.30
C HIS A 164 -16.06 -15.38 6.99
N TYR A 165 -16.65 -14.51 6.18
CA TYR A 165 -16.06 -14.10 4.89
C TYR A 165 -14.77 -13.28 5.06
N ILE A 166 -14.70 -12.41 6.07
CA ILE A 166 -13.48 -11.65 6.38
C ILE A 166 -12.36 -12.61 6.81
N ASN A 167 -12.66 -13.57 7.68
CA ASN A 167 -11.69 -14.52 8.22
C ASN A 167 -11.15 -15.48 7.15
N GLU A 168 -11.91 -15.83 6.11
CA GLU A 168 -11.36 -16.64 5.01
C GLU A 168 -10.22 -15.92 4.28
N LEU A 169 -10.31 -14.60 4.11
CA LEU A 169 -9.23 -13.81 3.52
C LEU A 169 -8.05 -13.65 4.50
N ARG A 170 -8.34 -13.42 5.78
CA ARG A 170 -7.31 -13.29 6.83
C ARG A 170 -6.55 -14.59 7.04
N LYS A 171 -7.24 -15.74 7.06
CA LYS A 171 -6.63 -17.08 7.05
C LYS A 171 -5.72 -17.24 5.85
N ARG A 172 -6.12 -16.82 4.64
CA ARG A 172 -5.24 -16.86 3.45
C ARG A 172 -4.01 -15.94 3.60
N ALA A 173 -4.18 -14.78 4.23
CA ALA A 173 -3.13 -13.78 4.44
C ALA A 173 -2.10 -14.14 5.53
N ALA A 174 -2.47 -14.99 6.49
CA ALA A 174 -1.56 -15.44 7.54
C ALA A 174 -0.40 -16.29 7.00
N TYR A 175 0.79 -16.17 7.61
CA TYR A 175 1.97 -16.96 7.27
C TYR A 175 1.70 -18.45 7.47
N LYS A 176 2.20 -19.27 6.54
CA LYS A 176 2.09 -20.73 6.60
C LYS A 176 3.31 -21.35 7.27
N ASN A 177 3.12 -22.57 7.79
CA ASN A 177 4.22 -23.30 8.41
C ASN A 177 5.34 -23.56 7.39
N GLY A 178 6.57 -23.24 7.75
CA GLY A 178 7.74 -23.35 6.88
C GLY A 178 7.96 -22.15 5.96
N GLU A 179 7.12 -21.12 6.00
CA GLU A 179 7.25 -19.95 5.13
C GLU A 179 8.39 -19.02 5.58
N ASP A 180 9.26 -18.63 4.64
CA ASP A 180 10.30 -17.62 4.86
C ASP A 180 9.69 -16.21 4.80
N ARG A 181 9.58 -15.54 5.96
CA ARG A 181 8.99 -14.21 6.07
C ARG A 181 9.83 -13.11 5.42
N SER A 182 11.12 -13.38 5.19
CA SER A 182 12.01 -12.46 4.49
C SER A 182 11.95 -12.60 2.97
N ALA A 183 11.34 -13.66 2.42
CA ALA A 183 11.27 -13.87 0.99
C ALA A 183 10.38 -12.80 0.30
N TYR A 184 10.79 -12.39 -0.90
CA TYR A 184 10.10 -11.38 -1.67
C TYR A 184 10.18 -11.65 -3.17
N CYS A 185 9.05 -11.50 -3.86
CA CYS A 185 8.96 -11.64 -5.31
C CYS A 185 8.04 -10.56 -5.88
N ASP A 186 8.43 -9.98 -7.01
CA ASP A 186 7.62 -9.08 -7.81
C ASP A 186 7.91 -9.27 -9.30
N GLY A 187 7.32 -8.45 -10.17
CA GLY A 187 7.57 -8.57 -11.61
C GLY A 187 9.03 -8.36 -12.02
N GLY A 188 9.86 -7.75 -11.17
CA GLY A 188 11.30 -7.62 -11.36
C GLY A 188 12.07 -8.94 -11.23
N ALA A 189 11.44 -9.99 -10.69
CA ALA A 189 12.01 -11.34 -10.62
C ALA A 189 12.14 -12.02 -12.00
N SER A 190 11.38 -11.56 -13.01
CA SER A 190 11.48 -12.05 -14.40
C SER A 190 12.91 -12.03 -14.97
N TYR A 191 13.78 -11.18 -14.42
CA TYR A 191 15.22 -11.20 -14.64
C TYR A 191 15.87 -12.59 -14.44
N ASN A 192 15.41 -13.36 -13.45
CA ASN A 192 16.02 -14.64 -13.08
C ASN A 192 15.68 -15.78 -14.05
N GLU A 193 14.70 -15.60 -14.94
CA GLU A 193 14.09 -16.72 -15.69
C GLU A 193 14.35 -16.67 -17.20
N ASN A 194 15.16 -15.74 -17.71
CA ASN A 194 15.27 -15.46 -19.16
C ASN A 194 13.88 -15.27 -19.80
N ALA A 195 12.91 -14.75 -19.03
CA ALA A 195 11.55 -14.51 -19.52
C ALA A 195 11.58 -13.50 -20.68
N LEU A 196 10.68 -13.67 -21.64
CA LEU A 196 10.61 -12.94 -22.91
C LEU A 196 10.86 -11.44 -22.75
N GLY A 197 11.83 -10.89 -23.50
CA GLY A 197 12.12 -9.45 -23.58
C GLY A 197 13.48 -8.98 -23.03
N TRP A 198 14.37 -9.87 -22.57
CA TRP A 198 15.60 -9.42 -21.91
C TRP A 198 16.79 -9.14 -22.86
N GLN A 199 17.36 -7.92 -22.79
CA GLN A 199 18.79 -7.67 -23.07
C GLN A 199 19.55 -7.49 -21.75
N ILE A 200 20.49 -8.40 -21.51
CA ILE A 200 21.40 -8.45 -20.36
C ILE A 200 22.49 -7.37 -20.50
N ASP A 201 22.39 -6.27 -19.77
CA ASP A 201 23.58 -5.45 -19.43
C ASP A 201 24.07 -5.73 -18.00
N GLY A 202 23.54 -6.77 -17.34
CA GLY A 202 23.90 -7.14 -15.96
C GLY A 202 23.45 -6.13 -14.90
N ILE A 203 22.57 -5.17 -15.25
CA ILE A 203 22.07 -4.13 -14.35
C ILE A 203 20.67 -4.54 -13.85
N ASN A 204 20.56 -4.87 -12.56
CA ASN A 204 19.26 -5.12 -11.94
C ASN A 204 19.24 -4.77 -10.43
N SER A 205 18.18 -4.10 -9.99
CA SER A 205 17.90 -3.63 -8.65
C SER A 205 16.88 -4.49 -7.90
N TYR A 206 16.35 -5.54 -8.54
CA TYR A 206 15.55 -6.56 -7.87
C TYR A 206 16.37 -7.21 -6.75
N TYR A 207 15.74 -7.39 -5.59
CA TYR A 207 16.31 -8.07 -4.44
C TYR A 207 15.29 -9.10 -3.97
N THR A 208 15.73 -10.34 -3.72
CA THR A 208 14.83 -11.48 -3.41
C THR A 208 14.30 -11.46 -1.99
N GLY A 209 14.70 -10.48 -1.18
CA GLY A 209 14.28 -10.33 0.21
C GLY A 209 13.52 -9.04 0.48
N ASN A 210 12.69 -9.05 1.52
CA ASN A 210 12.09 -7.88 2.14
C ASN A 210 12.80 -7.55 3.48
N SER A 211 12.31 -6.57 4.21
CA SER A 211 12.88 -6.06 5.47
C SER A 211 12.08 -6.44 6.71
N TYR A 212 11.38 -7.57 6.68
CA TYR A 212 10.50 -8.06 7.74
C TYR A 212 11.19 -8.06 9.10
N TYR A 213 12.35 -8.71 9.21
CA TYR A 213 13.04 -8.87 10.49
C TYR A 213 13.67 -7.56 10.97
N GLU A 214 14.26 -6.79 10.05
CA GLU A 214 14.84 -5.47 10.37
C GLU A 214 13.77 -4.50 10.87
N SER A 215 12.55 -4.60 10.35
CA SER A 215 11.43 -3.73 10.73
C SER A 215 10.74 -4.13 12.03
N ASN A 216 10.72 -5.42 12.35
CA ASN A 216 9.93 -5.95 13.46
C ASN A 216 10.75 -6.29 14.72
N ASP A 217 12.08 -6.40 14.62
CA ASP A 217 12.96 -6.75 15.76
C ASP A 217 12.62 -8.09 16.42
N ILE A 218 12.29 -9.09 15.60
CA ILE A 218 11.96 -10.43 16.10
C ILE A 218 12.95 -11.47 15.59
N ASP A 219 13.08 -12.55 16.35
CA ASP A 219 13.86 -13.71 15.95
C ASP A 219 13.31 -14.35 14.67
N LYS A 220 14.22 -14.92 13.88
CA LYS A 220 13.86 -15.66 12.66
C LYS A 220 12.95 -16.83 13.03
N THR A 221 11.84 -16.93 12.31
CA THR A 221 10.81 -17.94 12.53
C THR A 221 10.12 -18.29 11.23
N THR A 222 9.71 -19.54 11.13
CA THR A 222 8.90 -20.10 10.04
C THR A 222 7.60 -20.71 10.57
N LEU A 223 7.26 -20.46 11.84
CA LEU A 223 6.01 -20.91 12.43
C LEU A 223 4.82 -20.22 11.73
N PRO A 224 3.69 -20.93 11.58
CA PRO A 224 2.47 -20.32 11.04
C PRO A 224 1.96 -19.22 11.98
N THR A 225 1.17 -18.31 11.44
CA THR A 225 0.48 -17.27 12.21
C THR A 225 -1.02 -17.45 12.11
N ASP A 226 -1.74 -16.75 12.98
CA ASP A 226 -3.20 -16.69 12.97
C ASP A 226 -3.64 -15.23 12.97
N LEU A 227 -4.70 -14.95 12.22
CA LEU A 227 -5.31 -13.64 12.06
C LEU A 227 -6.82 -13.69 12.29
N GLU A 228 -7.37 -14.82 12.72
CA GLU A 228 -8.80 -15.01 12.94
C GLU A 228 -9.35 -14.00 13.96
N ILE A 229 -10.48 -13.38 13.60
CA ILE A 229 -11.24 -12.51 14.48
C ILE A 229 -12.42 -13.33 14.99
N THR A 230 -12.44 -13.58 16.30
CA THR A 230 -13.48 -14.41 16.94
C THR A 230 -14.61 -13.59 17.57
N ASP A 231 -14.40 -12.29 17.76
CA ASP A 231 -15.32 -11.40 18.46
C ASP A 231 -15.33 -10.01 17.80
N ILE A 232 -16.53 -9.49 17.53
CA ILE A 232 -16.77 -8.17 16.93
C ILE A 232 -16.43 -7.03 17.89
N HIS A 233 -16.36 -7.31 19.20
CA HIS A 233 -16.01 -6.35 20.24
C HIS A 233 -14.52 -6.33 20.59
N SER A 234 -13.75 -7.31 20.09
CA SER A 234 -12.30 -7.42 20.28
C SER A 234 -11.60 -7.53 18.93
N LEU A 235 -11.53 -6.41 18.20
CA LEU A 235 -10.94 -6.36 16.87
C LEU A 235 -9.40 -6.24 16.94
N PRO A 236 -8.69 -6.53 15.83
CA PRO A 236 -7.24 -6.35 15.78
C PRO A 236 -6.80 -4.93 16.16
N ALA A 237 -5.62 -4.80 16.77
CA ALA A 237 -5.13 -3.54 17.31
C ALA A 237 -5.05 -2.41 16.26
N GLU A 238 -4.71 -2.76 15.02
CA GLU A 238 -4.65 -1.83 13.88
C GLU A 238 -6.04 -1.30 13.52
N ASP A 239 -7.07 -2.15 13.59
CA ASP A 239 -8.45 -1.78 13.34
C ASP A 239 -9.01 -0.92 14.48
N GLU A 240 -8.74 -1.29 15.73
CA GLU A 240 -9.13 -0.49 16.91
C GLU A 240 -8.48 0.90 16.88
N ALA A 241 -7.24 1.02 16.40
CA ALA A 241 -6.59 2.32 16.25
C ALA A 241 -7.33 3.23 15.25
N VAL A 242 -7.80 2.68 14.13
CA VAL A 242 -8.58 3.44 13.13
C VAL A 242 -9.97 3.80 13.69
N ILE A 243 -10.63 2.85 14.35
CA ILE A 243 -11.94 3.04 14.99
C ILE A 243 -11.87 4.15 16.04
N SER A 244 -10.86 4.12 16.91
CA SER A 244 -10.64 5.15 17.93
C SER A 244 -10.39 6.53 17.29
N LYS A 245 -9.55 6.61 16.26
CA LYS A 245 -9.26 7.87 15.56
C LYS A 245 -10.49 8.47 14.88
N LEU A 246 -11.36 7.63 14.33
CA LEU A 246 -12.62 8.05 13.71
C LEU A 246 -13.79 8.18 14.71
N LYS A 247 -13.56 7.81 15.97
CA LYS A 247 -14.55 7.86 17.07
C LYS A 247 -15.80 7.03 16.81
N TYR A 248 -15.66 5.88 16.17
CA TYR A 248 -16.77 4.94 15.98
C TYR A 248 -17.03 4.13 17.24
N SER A 249 -18.29 3.97 17.62
CA SER A 249 -18.70 3.28 18.85
C SER A 249 -19.80 2.24 18.65
N SER A 250 -20.65 2.38 17.63
CA SER A 250 -21.68 1.38 17.33
C SER A 250 -21.07 0.13 16.70
N ASP A 251 -21.68 -1.04 16.95
CA ASP A 251 -21.25 -2.29 16.31
C ASP A 251 -21.26 -2.18 14.79
N TYR A 252 -22.28 -1.51 14.24
CA TYR A 252 -22.39 -1.26 12.80
C TYR A 252 -21.19 -0.46 12.26
N ASP A 253 -20.87 0.68 12.87
CA ASP A 253 -19.79 1.55 12.40
C ASP A 253 -18.42 0.88 12.58
N ARG A 254 -18.24 0.15 13.70
CA ARG A 254 -17.02 -0.61 13.98
C ARG A 254 -16.81 -1.73 12.96
N MET A 255 -17.86 -2.51 12.64
CA MET A 255 -17.79 -3.58 11.65
C MET A 255 -17.63 -3.05 10.22
N MET A 256 -18.30 -1.96 9.86
CA MET A 256 -18.07 -1.28 8.58
C MET A 256 -16.63 -0.73 8.49
N CYS A 257 -16.08 -0.23 9.60
CA CYS A 257 -14.70 0.22 9.66
C CYS A 257 -13.71 -0.93 9.45
N LEU A 258 -13.92 -2.06 10.14
CA LEU A 258 -13.15 -3.30 9.96
C LEU A 258 -13.17 -3.74 8.50
N LEU A 259 -14.35 -3.84 7.89
CA LEU A 259 -14.50 -4.19 6.48
C LEU A 259 -13.70 -3.25 5.56
N LEU A 260 -13.82 -1.94 5.74
CA LEU A 260 -13.13 -0.95 4.91
C LEU A 260 -11.60 -0.98 5.10
N ASN A 261 -11.13 -1.36 6.28
CA ASN A 261 -9.71 -1.59 6.53
C ASN A 261 -9.25 -2.89 5.86
N GLU A 262 -10.03 -3.96 5.95
CA GLU A 262 -9.73 -5.24 5.28
C GLU A 262 -9.74 -5.09 3.75
N ARG A 263 -10.68 -4.32 3.18
CA ARG A 263 -10.66 -3.90 1.77
C ARG A 263 -9.39 -3.13 1.41
N SER A 264 -8.86 -2.31 2.32
CA SER A 264 -7.60 -1.60 2.08
C SER A 264 -6.40 -2.55 2.03
N ARG A 265 -6.37 -3.56 2.90
CA ARG A 265 -5.29 -4.57 2.94
C ARG A 265 -5.33 -5.49 1.73
N GLU A 266 -6.52 -5.98 1.41
CA GLU A 266 -6.72 -6.94 0.34
C GLU A 266 -6.54 -6.27 -1.03
N LEU A 267 -7.27 -5.18 -1.28
CA LEU A 267 -7.39 -4.54 -2.60
C LEU A 267 -6.44 -3.36 -2.79
N CYS A 268 -5.34 -3.30 -2.02
CA CYS A 268 -4.39 -2.19 -2.10
C CYS A 268 -3.88 -2.02 -3.54
N GLY A 269 -4.02 -0.80 -4.06
CA GLY A 269 -3.63 -0.42 -5.41
C GLY A 269 -4.62 -0.78 -6.51
N GLU A 270 -5.71 -1.50 -6.24
CA GLU A 270 -6.69 -1.95 -7.27
C GLU A 270 -7.77 -0.90 -7.58
N PHE A 271 -7.51 0.38 -7.28
CA PHE A 271 -8.35 1.52 -7.69
C PHE A 271 -9.81 1.53 -7.19
N TYR A 272 -10.16 0.82 -6.10
CA TYR A 272 -11.51 0.84 -5.51
C TYR A 272 -11.71 1.86 -4.38
N ARG A 273 -10.62 2.42 -3.84
CA ARG A 273 -10.66 3.09 -2.53
C ARG A 273 -11.53 4.33 -2.53
N TRP A 274 -11.53 5.12 -3.60
CA TRP A 274 -12.36 6.32 -3.65
C TRP A 274 -13.84 5.94 -3.70
N GLU A 275 -14.20 4.97 -4.55
CA GLU A 275 -15.54 4.44 -4.75
C GLU A 275 -16.09 3.86 -3.45
N ASP A 276 -15.29 3.05 -2.75
CA ASP A 276 -15.65 2.46 -1.46
C ASP A 276 -15.95 3.50 -0.40
N LEU A 277 -15.11 4.53 -0.30
CA LEU A 277 -15.27 5.57 0.70
C LEU A 277 -16.42 6.53 0.36
N SER A 278 -16.60 6.85 -0.92
CA SER A 278 -17.70 7.71 -1.41
C SER A 278 -19.06 7.04 -1.20
N ARG A 279 -19.20 5.76 -1.56
CA ARG A 279 -20.47 5.03 -1.44
C ARG A 279 -20.85 4.71 0.01
N THR A 280 -19.86 4.58 0.90
CA THR A 280 -20.09 4.40 2.34
C THR A 280 -20.17 5.71 3.11
N LYS A 281 -20.03 6.88 2.43
CA LYS A 281 -20.03 8.21 3.06
C LYS A 281 -18.96 8.37 4.14
N THR A 282 -17.81 7.73 3.94
CA THR A 282 -16.66 7.79 4.85
C THR A 282 -15.45 8.52 4.24
N LEU A 283 -15.53 8.97 2.98
CA LEU A 283 -14.44 9.65 2.26
C LEU A 283 -13.89 10.85 3.01
N VAL A 284 -14.74 11.79 3.41
CA VAL A 284 -14.30 13.04 4.05
C VAL A 284 -13.64 12.75 5.39
N ALA A 285 -14.31 11.99 6.26
CA ALA A 285 -13.82 11.65 7.59
C ALA A 285 -12.46 10.92 7.53
N ARG A 286 -12.35 9.89 6.67
CA ARG A 286 -11.10 9.13 6.52
C ARG A 286 -10.00 9.94 5.84
N THR A 287 -10.31 10.75 4.84
CA THR A 287 -9.30 11.61 4.18
C THR A 287 -8.74 12.62 5.18
N LYS A 288 -9.59 13.29 5.96
CA LYS A 288 -9.15 14.22 7.01
C LYS A 288 -8.29 13.54 8.09
N ALA A 289 -8.60 12.30 8.45
CA ALA A 289 -7.86 11.57 9.47
C ALA A 289 -6.51 11.00 9.00
N PHE A 290 -6.37 10.69 7.70
CA PHE A 290 -5.30 9.82 7.21
C PHE A 290 -4.53 10.34 5.99
N ASN A 291 -4.89 11.51 5.45
CA ASN A 291 -4.21 12.13 4.33
C ASN A 291 -4.04 13.63 4.59
N SER A 292 -2.87 14.01 5.10
CA SER A 292 -2.54 15.40 5.44
C SER A 292 -2.60 16.36 4.25
N ASP A 293 -2.32 15.87 3.03
CA ASP A 293 -2.23 16.71 1.84
C ASP A 293 -3.63 17.04 1.31
N ALA A 294 -4.55 16.07 1.38
CA ALA A 294 -5.93 16.24 0.93
C ALA A 294 -6.86 16.79 2.03
N ALA A 295 -6.53 16.59 3.31
CA ALA A 295 -7.37 16.99 4.44
C ALA A 295 -7.82 18.47 4.43
N PRO A 296 -7.01 19.46 4.02
CA PRO A 296 -7.42 20.87 4.01
C PRO A 296 -8.47 21.20 2.95
N ASN A 297 -8.53 20.42 1.86
CA ASN A 297 -9.31 20.73 0.68
C ASN A 297 -10.51 19.79 0.47
N ILE A 298 -10.56 18.66 1.19
CA ILE A 298 -11.65 17.68 1.06
C ILE A 298 -12.91 18.12 1.82
N ASP A 299 -14.05 17.96 1.16
CA ASP A 299 -15.38 18.14 1.72
C ASP A 299 -16.40 17.19 1.05
N GLU A 300 -17.69 17.36 1.36
CA GLU A 300 -18.75 16.46 0.91
C GLU A 300 -18.95 16.42 -0.62
N HIS A 301 -18.68 17.51 -1.35
CA HIS A 301 -18.94 17.54 -2.79
C HIS A 301 -17.99 16.61 -3.57
N HIS A 302 -16.81 16.33 -3.00
CA HIS A 302 -15.81 15.39 -3.54
C HIS A 302 -16.23 13.91 -3.51
N CYS A 303 -17.39 13.58 -2.93
CA CYS A 303 -18.00 12.25 -3.07
C CYS A 303 -18.52 11.98 -4.49
N LEU A 304 -18.65 13.01 -5.31
CA LEU A 304 -19.01 12.93 -6.73
C LEU A 304 -17.92 13.62 -7.56
N ARG A 305 -17.85 13.33 -8.85
CA ARG A 305 -16.96 14.05 -9.79
C ARG A 305 -17.77 15.11 -10.53
N PRO A 306 -17.18 16.25 -10.91
CA PRO A 306 -17.90 17.25 -11.71
C PRO A 306 -18.30 16.64 -13.05
N ILE A 307 -19.49 16.99 -13.53
CA ILE A 307 -19.86 16.73 -14.92
C ILE A 307 -18.97 17.63 -15.80
N PRO A 308 -18.30 17.10 -16.83
CA PRO A 308 -17.42 17.88 -17.69
C PRO A 308 -18.12 19.11 -18.27
N GLN A 309 -17.51 20.28 -18.15
CA GLN A 309 -18.09 21.52 -18.67
C GLN A 309 -18.35 21.43 -20.18
N THR A 310 -17.45 20.77 -20.92
CA THR A 310 -17.60 20.54 -22.37
C THR A 310 -18.84 19.72 -22.71
N TYR A 311 -19.27 18.80 -21.84
CA TYR A 311 -20.53 18.07 -22.00
C TYR A 311 -21.73 19.00 -21.76
N LEU A 312 -21.72 19.76 -20.67
CA LEU A 312 -22.79 20.71 -20.32
C LEU A 312 -22.97 21.81 -21.37
N ASP A 313 -21.89 22.21 -22.03
CA ASP A 313 -21.90 23.19 -23.13
C ASP A 313 -22.47 22.62 -24.44
N ALA A 314 -22.38 21.30 -24.64
CA ALA A 314 -22.79 20.64 -25.88
C ALA A 314 -24.27 20.23 -25.89
N ILE A 315 -24.84 19.91 -24.74
CA ILE A 315 -26.25 19.49 -24.64
C ILE A 315 -27.21 20.67 -24.84
N GLN A 316 -28.41 20.35 -25.29
CA GLN A 316 -29.47 21.33 -25.56
C GLN A 316 -30.77 20.93 -24.88
N LYS A 317 -31.59 21.94 -24.58
CA LYS A 317 -32.97 21.81 -24.12
C LYS A 317 -33.85 22.70 -24.99
N ASP A 318 -34.91 22.11 -25.55
CA ASP A 318 -35.84 22.78 -26.47
C ASP A 318 -35.15 23.46 -27.68
N GLY A 319 -34.09 22.83 -28.22
CA GLY A 319 -33.35 23.31 -29.38
C GLY A 319 -32.34 24.44 -29.11
N HIS A 320 -32.12 24.79 -27.83
CA HIS A 320 -31.16 25.82 -27.43
C HIS A 320 -30.12 25.25 -26.45
N ALA A 321 -28.93 25.84 -26.44
CA ALA A 321 -27.93 25.54 -25.43
C ALA A 321 -28.48 25.85 -24.03
N LEU A 322 -28.10 25.05 -23.04
CA LEU A 322 -28.52 25.28 -21.66
C LEU A 322 -28.08 26.66 -21.18
N THR A 323 -28.97 27.33 -20.44
CA THR A 323 -28.63 28.51 -19.66
C THR A 323 -27.67 28.17 -18.51
N SER A 324 -26.99 29.16 -17.94
CA SER A 324 -26.09 28.93 -16.78
C SER A 324 -26.79 28.28 -15.60
N GLU A 325 -28.06 28.64 -15.35
CA GLU A 325 -28.86 28.07 -14.27
C GLU A 325 -29.23 26.61 -14.56
N GLU A 326 -29.58 26.27 -15.81
CA GLU A 326 -29.87 24.89 -16.19
C GLU A 326 -28.61 24.00 -16.13
N LYS A 327 -27.44 24.52 -16.51
CA LYS A 327 -26.16 23.82 -16.33
C LYS A 327 -25.89 23.54 -14.86
N LYS A 328 -26.11 24.55 -13.99
CA LYS A 328 -25.95 24.40 -12.54
C LYS A 328 -26.92 23.37 -11.96
N GLN A 329 -28.16 23.29 -12.46
CA GLN A 329 -29.14 22.29 -12.05
C GLN A 329 -28.78 20.86 -12.50
N GLN A 330 -28.11 20.71 -13.64
CA GLN A 330 -27.60 19.41 -14.08
C GLN A 330 -26.33 19.00 -13.36
N GLN A 331 -25.51 19.96 -12.92
CA GLN A 331 -24.25 19.71 -12.27
C GLN A 331 -24.43 18.97 -10.93
N ASN A 332 -23.42 18.18 -10.56
CA ASN A 332 -23.36 17.56 -9.25
C ASN A 332 -23.28 18.62 -8.14
N PRO A 333 -23.92 18.41 -6.98
CA PRO A 333 -23.94 19.40 -5.90
C PRO A 333 -22.54 19.85 -5.48
N GLY A 334 -22.31 21.16 -5.43
CA GLY A 334 -21.06 21.79 -4.97
C GLY A 334 -20.05 22.15 -6.07
N TYR A 335 -20.31 21.78 -7.33
CA TYR A 335 -19.46 22.11 -8.49
C TYR A 335 -19.97 23.26 -9.35
#